data_AF-A0A9C7SI12-F1
#
_entry.id   AF-A0A9C7SI12-F1
#
_cell.length_a   1.000
_cell.length_b   1.000
_cell.length_c   1.000
_cell.angle_alpha   90.00
_cell.angle_beta   90.00
_cell.angle_gamma   90.00
#
_symmetry.space_group_name_H-M   'P 1'
#
loop_
_entity.id
_entity.type
_entity.pdbx_description
1 polymer ?
#
loop_
_entity_poly.entity_id
_entity_poly.type
_entity_poly.pdbx_seq_one_letter_code
_entity_poly.pdbx_strand_id
1 'polypeptide(L)'
;MKLSAKLLYALIAWLLLSGAALSSELPDTIDRIRSSIVAVGTVMPARGLHKNGPPVKFRGTGFVVGNGRQVITNYHVIPETIDVENRESLAI
;
A
#
# COMPACT_ATOMS: atom_id res chain seq x y z
N MET A 1 -18.60 51.97 7.93
CA MET A 1 -18.76 51.36 6.58
C MET A 1 -19.94 50.41 6.64
N LYS A 2 -21.07 50.71 5.97
CA LYS A 2 -22.27 49.85 6.00
C LYS A 2 -22.09 48.73 4.96
N LEU A 3 -21.90 47.50 5.41
CA LEU A 3 -21.80 46.34 4.51
C LEU A 3 -23.15 46.16 3.79
N SER A 4 -23.17 46.17 2.45
CA SER A 4 -24.41 46.03 1.70
C SER A 4 -24.94 44.59 1.79
N ALA A 5 -26.25 44.42 1.91
CA ALA A 5 -26.88 43.09 1.98
C ALA A 5 -26.51 42.21 0.77
N LYS A 6 -26.30 42.81 -0.40
CA LYS A 6 -25.87 42.10 -1.63
C LYS A 6 -24.48 41.47 -1.49
N LEU A 7 -23.54 42.19 -0.86
CA LEU A 7 -22.21 41.65 -0.56
C LEU A 7 -22.29 40.49 0.43
N LEU A 8 -23.21 40.56 1.40
CA LEU A 8 -23.44 39.47 2.34
C LEU A 8 -24.01 38.22 1.64
N TYR A 9 -25.01 38.39 0.76
CA TYR A 9 -25.57 37.27 -0.01
C TYR A 9 -24.55 36.65 -0.98
N ALA A 10 -23.72 37.47 -1.63
CA ALA A 10 -22.66 36.99 -2.51
C ALA A 10 -21.58 36.19 -1.74
N LEU A 11 -21.21 36.65 -0.54
CA LEU A 11 -20.27 35.94 0.32
C LEU A 11 -20.84 34.60 0.80
N ILE A 12 -22.11 34.57 1.20
CA ILE A 12 -22.78 33.33 1.63
C ILE A 12 -22.86 32.34 0.45
N ALA A 13 -23.22 32.81 -0.75
CA ALA A 13 -23.22 31.97 -1.94
C ALA A 13 -21.83 31.40 -2.25
N TRP A 14 -20.78 32.22 -2.13
CA TRP A 14 -19.40 31.74 -2.29
C TRP A 14 -19.06 30.66 -1.26
N LEU A 15 -19.34 30.89 0.03
CA LEU A 15 -19.08 29.90 1.08
C LEU A 15 -19.84 28.58 0.89
N LEU A 16 -21.05 28.62 0.31
CA LEU A 16 -21.82 27.42 -0.01
C LEU A 16 -21.30 26.70 -1.27
N LEU A 17 -20.69 27.43 -2.21
CA LEU A 17 -20.06 26.86 -3.41
C LEU A 17 -18.61 26.42 -3.21
N SER A 18 -17.94 26.87 -2.14
CA SER A 18 -16.67 26.28 -1.70
C SER A 18 -16.99 24.90 -1.12
N GLY A 19 -17.11 23.92 -2.02
CA GLY A 19 -17.29 22.52 -1.64
C GLY A 19 -16.26 22.15 -0.58
N ALA A 20 -16.72 21.51 0.49
CA ALA A 20 -15.84 21.01 1.53
C ALA A 20 -14.73 20.21 0.83
N ALA A 21 -13.48 20.62 1.04
CA ALA A 21 -12.36 19.80 0.63
C ALA A 21 -12.47 18.49 1.41
N LEU A 22 -13.03 17.46 0.78
CA LEU A 22 -13.08 16.12 1.34
C LEU A 22 -11.64 15.58 1.25
N SER A 23 -10.79 15.96 2.21
CA SER A 23 -9.58 15.18 2.48
C SER A 23 -10.05 13.82 2.94
N SER A 24 -9.68 12.76 2.22
CA SER A 24 -9.68 11.46 2.88
C SER A 24 -8.63 11.56 3.97
N GLU A 25 -9.05 11.38 5.21
CA GLU A 25 -8.10 11.32 6.31
C GLU A 25 -7.13 10.16 6.06
N LEU A 26 -5.91 10.28 6.58
CA LEU A 26 -4.89 9.23 6.42
C LEU A 26 -5.42 7.83 6.82
N PRO A 27 -6.20 7.66 7.91
CA PRO A 27 -6.82 6.38 8.25
C PRO A 27 -7.76 5.82 7.16
N ASP A 28 -8.64 6.66 6.60
CA ASP A 28 -9.57 6.22 5.54
C ASP A 28 -8.82 5.73 4.29
N THR A 29 -7.69 6.37 4.01
CA THR A 29 -6.82 5.97 2.90
C THR A 29 -6.19 4.61 3.18
N ILE A 30 -5.67 4.40 4.39
CA ILE A 30 -5.09 3.12 4.82
C ILE A 30 -6.13 2.00 4.71
N ASP A 31 -7.33 2.21 5.25
CA ASP A 31 -8.39 1.20 5.24
C ASP A 31 -8.80 0.83 3.82
N ARG A 32 -8.84 1.80 2.91
CA ARG A 32 -9.15 1.57 1.49
C ARG A 32 -8.08 0.76 0.76
N ILE A 33 -6.79 0.98 1.05
CA ILE A 33 -5.70 0.42 0.24
C ILE A 33 -5.02 -0.82 0.85
N ARG A 34 -5.09 -1.01 2.17
CA ARG A 34 -4.30 -2.04 2.87
C ARG A 34 -4.56 -3.47 2.40
N SER A 35 -5.75 -3.76 1.87
CA SER A 35 -6.09 -5.08 1.32
C SER A 35 -5.33 -5.42 0.03
N SER A 36 -4.74 -4.43 -0.64
CA SER A 36 -3.93 -4.62 -1.85
C SER A 36 -2.43 -4.77 -1.54
N ILE A 37 -2.02 -4.56 -0.30
CA ILE A 37 -0.62 -4.62 0.13
C ILE A 37 -0.28 -6.04 0.57
N VAL A 38 0.82 -6.58 0.05
CA VAL A 38 1.28 -7.95 0.28
C VAL A 38 2.70 -7.98 0.82
N ALA A 39 3.02 -9.03 1.57
CA ALA A 39 4.39 -9.35 1.93
C ALA A 39 5.12 -9.90 0.70
N VAL A 40 6.42 -9.62 0.57
CA VAL A 40 7.26 -10.20 -0.48
C VAL A 40 8.53 -10.73 0.19
N GLY A 41 8.86 -11.99 -0.10
CA GLY A 41 9.97 -12.68 0.55
C GLY A 41 10.31 -14.01 -0.09
N THR A 42 11.13 -14.80 0.59
CA THR A 42 11.44 -16.17 0.17
C THR A 42 10.93 -17.19 1.18
N VAL A 43 10.60 -18.38 0.71
CA VAL A 43 10.20 -19.51 1.55
C VAL A 43 10.99 -20.75 1.18
N MET A 44 11.32 -21.56 2.19
CA MET A 44 11.91 -22.88 2.05
C MET A 44 10.93 -23.95 2.60
N PRO A 45 10.87 -25.15 2.00
CA PRO A 45 10.04 -26.22 2.52
C PRO A 45 10.44 -26.62 3.94
N ALA A 46 9.47 -26.77 4.84
CA ALA A 46 9.70 -27.14 6.24
C ALA A 46 10.43 -28.49 6.44
N ARG A 47 10.40 -29.39 5.43
CA ARG A 47 11.10 -30.68 5.46
C ARG A 47 12.57 -30.61 5.06
N GLY A 48 12.99 -29.53 4.41
CA GLY A 48 14.38 -29.24 4.04
C GLY A 48 15.08 -28.34 5.05
N LEU A 49 14.62 -28.33 6.31
CA LEU A 49 15.12 -27.47 7.37
C LEU A 49 16.64 -27.64 7.50
N HIS A 50 17.40 -26.73 6.90
CA HIS A 50 18.76 -26.45 7.33
C HIS A 50 18.67 -26.14 8.83
N LYS A 51 19.46 -26.82 9.65
CA LYS A 51 19.42 -26.80 11.13
C LYS A 51 19.41 -25.40 11.78
N ASN A 52 19.62 -24.32 11.02
CA ASN A 52 19.99 -23.01 11.54
C ASN A 52 19.21 -21.79 10.96
N GLY A 53 18.03 -21.93 10.32
CA GLY A 53 17.34 -20.75 9.73
C GLY A 53 15.81 -20.80 9.68
N PRO A 54 15.11 -19.64 9.71
CA PRO A 54 13.66 -19.57 9.60
C PRO A 54 13.18 -19.95 8.20
N PRO A 55 12.05 -20.67 8.06
CA PRO A 55 11.56 -21.16 6.77
C PRO A 55 11.04 -20.06 5.84
N VAL A 56 10.82 -18.85 6.36
CA VAL A 56 10.35 -17.68 5.60
C VAL A 56 11.29 -16.51 5.87
N LYS A 57 11.78 -15.87 4.82
CA LYS A 57 12.55 -14.62 4.89
C LYS A 57 11.73 -13.48 4.29
N PHE A 58 11.24 -12.60 5.13
CA PHE A 58 10.57 -11.37 4.69
C PHE A 58 11.60 -10.38 4.15
N ARG A 59 11.37 -9.83 2.95
CA ARG A 59 12.29 -8.89 2.29
C ARG A 59 11.71 -7.49 2.13
N GLY A 60 10.38 -7.37 2.04
CA GLY A 60 9.70 -6.10 1.89
C GLY A 60 8.24 -6.28 1.54
N THR A 61 7.62 -5.24 1.00
CA THR A 61 6.22 -5.24 0.59
C THR A 61 6.06 -5.00 -0.90
N GLY A 62 4.89 -5.34 -1.42
CA GLY A 62 4.44 -4.95 -2.74
C GLY A 62 2.95 -4.61 -2.71
N PHE A 63 2.41 -4.18 -3.84
CA PHE A 63 0.99 -3.97 -4.01
C PHE A 63 0.47 -4.65 -5.27
N VAL A 64 -0.72 -5.22 -5.17
CA VAL A 64 -1.40 -5.95 -6.24
C VAL A 64 -1.97 -4.96 -7.27
N VAL A 65 -1.81 -5.26 -8.56
CA VAL A 65 -2.29 -4.42 -9.68
C VAL A 65 -3.07 -5.22 -10.73
N GLY A 66 -3.82 -4.51 -11.57
CA GLY A 66 -4.54 -5.08 -12.71
C GLY A 66 -5.60 -6.10 -12.30
N ASN A 67 -5.43 -7.34 -12.75
CA ASN A 67 -6.39 -8.43 -12.55
C ASN A 67 -6.17 -9.24 -11.25
N GLY A 68 -5.41 -8.71 -10.30
CA GLY A 68 -5.15 -9.37 -9.02
C GLY A 68 -3.99 -10.37 -9.02
N ARG A 69 -3.33 -10.58 -10.17
CA ARG A 69 -2.26 -11.59 -10.33
C ARG A 69 -0.88 -11.01 -10.58
N GLN A 70 -0.73 -9.69 -10.44
CA GLN A 70 0.53 -8.99 -10.62
C GLN A 70 0.80 -8.15 -9.38
N VAL A 71 2.05 -8.15 -8.92
CA VAL A 71 2.50 -7.39 -7.75
C VAL A 71 3.68 -6.53 -8.17
N ILE A 72 3.63 -5.25 -7.81
CA ILE A 72 4.73 -4.31 -7.99
C ILE A 72 5.45 -4.16 -6.65
N THR A 73 6.78 -4.24 -6.69
CA THR A 73 7.67 -3.98 -5.55
C THR A 73 8.95 -3.29 -6.02
N ASN A 74 9.75 -2.80 -5.09
CA ASN A 74 11.06 -2.23 -5.40
C ASN A 74 12.05 -3.32 -5.79
N TYR A 75 13.00 -2.99 -6.68
CA TYR A 75 14.02 -3.94 -7.14
C TYR A 75 14.80 -4.60 -5.99
N HIS A 76 15.19 -3.83 -4.96
CA HIS A 76 15.97 -4.36 -3.83
C HIS A 76 15.23 -5.39 -2.97
N VAL A 77 13.90 -5.48 -3.11
CA VAL A 77 13.08 -6.49 -2.40
C VAL A 77 13.26 -7.86 -3.05
N ILE A 78 13.55 -7.91 -4.35
CA ILE A 78 13.82 -9.16 -5.06
C ILE A 78 15.18 -9.71 -4.62
N PRO A 79 15.28 -11.00 -4.26
CA PRO A 79 16.56 -11.60 -3.90
C PRO A 79 17.46 -11.69 -5.13
N GLU A 80 18.74 -11.34 -4.98
CA GLU A 80 19.74 -11.48 -6.04
C GLU A 80 20.03 -12.95 -6.36
N THR A 81 19.94 -13.82 -5.35
CA THR A 81 20.14 -15.27 -5.46
C THR A 81 19.06 -16.03 -4.71
N ILE A 82 18.72 -17.21 -5.22
CA ILE A 82 17.78 -18.15 -4.59
C ILE A 82 18.52 -19.45 -4.34
N ASP A 83 18.42 -19.97 -3.12
CA ASP A 83 19.02 -21.25 -2.73
C ASP A 83 18.21 -22.43 -3.29
N VAL A 84 18.53 -22.81 -4.52
CA VAL A 84 17.85 -23.91 -5.24
C VAL A 84 18.09 -25.26 -4.57
N GLU A 85 19.26 -25.47 -3.94
CA GLU A 85 19.59 -26.72 -3.24
C GLU A 85 18.62 -26.98 -2.09
N ASN A 86 18.30 -25.93 -1.33
CA ASN A 86 17.33 -25.97 -0.24
C ASN A 86 15.89 -25.69 -0.69
N ARG A 87 15.64 -25.67 -2.01
CA ARG A 87 14.32 -25.42 -2.62
C ARG A 87 13.71 -24.09 -2.16
N GLU A 88 14.53 -23.08 -1.97
CA GLU A 88 14.05 -21.73 -1.72
C GLU A 88 13.29 -21.21 -2.95
N SER A 89 12.24 -20.45 -2.71
CA SER A 89 11.43 -19.84 -3.77
C SER A 89 10.93 -18.47 -3.35
N LEU A 90 10.71 -17.58 -4.32
CA LEU A 90 10.04 -16.30 -4.10
C LEU A 90 8.57 -16.55 -3.76
N ALA A 91 8.09 -15.88 -2.72
CA ALA A 91 6.72 -15.99 -2.23
C ALA A 91 6.12 -14.61 -1.92
N ILE A 92 4.79 -14.55 -2.06
CA ILE A 92 3.94 -13.40 -1.80
C ILE A 92 2.81 -13.85 -0.87
#